data_AF-A0A5E6QZE2-F1
#
_entry.id   AF-A0A5E6QZE2-F1
#
_cell.length_a   1.000
_cell.length_b   1.000
_cell.length_c   1.000
_cell.angle_alpha   90.00
_cell.angle_beta   90.00
_cell.angle_gamma   90.00
#
_symmetry.space_group_name_H-M   'P 1'
#
loop_
_entity.id
_entity.type
_entity.pdbx_description
1 polymer ?
#
loop_
_entity_poly.entity_id
_entity_poly.type
_entity_poly.pdbx_seq_one_letter_code
_entity_poly.pdbx_strand_id
1 'polypeptide(L)'
;MAIDIDFNDNKVFGGSAVLSTPSDADVTFKGGGNEFHGVTKIFDVRKSSSHELLEKLGLKDDADLNLINEVLIKLASMPNEPAVKKTEEVEKSGITKWLNVGVTASTLTKNLVDLVQQMSGG
;
A
#
# COMPACT_ATOMS: atom_id res chain seq x y z
N MET A 1 -6.51 12.14 -7.94
CA MET A 1 -7.95 12.27 -8.23
C MET A 1 -8.62 12.55 -6.90
N ALA A 2 -9.23 13.71 -6.73
CA ALA A 2 -9.89 14.08 -5.48
C ALA A 2 -11.23 13.33 -5.36
N ILE A 3 -11.54 12.81 -4.17
CA ILE A 3 -12.81 12.17 -3.85
C ILE A 3 -13.64 13.21 -3.08
N ASP A 4 -14.76 13.67 -3.65
CA ASP A 4 -15.72 14.53 -2.95
C ASP A 4 -16.91 13.67 -2.51
N ILE A 5 -17.21 13.69 -1.21
CA ILE A 5 -18.27 12.91 -0.58
C ILE A 5 -19.25 13.88 0.04
N ASP A 6 -20.51 13.80 -0.40
CA ASP A 6 -21.62 14.53 0.21
C ASP A 6 -22.54 13.55 0.96
N PHE A 7 -22.66 13.74 2.27
CA PHE A 7 -23.32 12.81 3.18
C PHE A 7 -24.28 13.58 4.08
N ASN A 8 -25.56 13.70 3.68
CA ASN A 8 -26.56 14.49 4.39
C ASN A 8 -27.78 13.67 4.82
N ASP A 9 -28.35 14.02 5.98
CA ASP A 9 -29.61 13.50 6.51
C ASP A 9 -29.67 11.97 6.67
N ASN A 10 -28.54 11.33 6.98
CA ASN A 10 -28.43 9.89 7.18
C ASN A 10 -28.51 9.50 8.66
N LYS A 11 -28.99 8.28 8.92
CA LYS A 11 -28.88 7.63 10.24
C LYS A 11 -27.94 6.43 10.14
N VAL A 12 -26.85 6.47 10.89
CA VAL A 12 -25.83 5.41 10.91
C VAL A 12 -25.84 4.71 12.26
N PHE A 13 -25.92 3.38 12.24
CA PHE A 13 -25.98 2.55 13.44
C PHE A 13 -24.84 1.53 13.45
N GLY A 14 -23.99 1.62 14.47
CA GLY A 14 -22.84 0.74 14.65
C GLY A 14 -21.71 0.98 13.64
N GLY A 15 -20.53 0.44 13.93
CA GLY A 15 -19.37 0.50 13.05
C GLY A 15 -18.14 1.11 13.70
N SER A 16 -16.96 0.74 13.18
CA SER A 16 -15.69 1.30 13.65
C SER A 16 -15.48 2.72 13.12
N ALA A 17 -15.80 3.00 11.85
CA ALA A 17 -15.66 4.32 11.23
C ALA A 17 -16.75 4.63 10.19
N VAL A 18 -17.13 5.91 10.02
CA VAL A 18 -18.02 6.35 8.91
C VAL A 18 -17.24 6.43 7.60
N LEU A 19 -16.04 7.01 7.63
CA LEU A 19 -15.13 7.08 6.50
C LEU A 19 -13.75 6.57 6.92
N SER A 20 -13.14 5.69 6.12
CA SER A 20 -11.78 5.20 6.36
C SER A 20 -10.92 5.33 5.09
N THR A 21 -9.90 6.18 5.17
CA THR A 21 -9.10 6.59 4.00
C THR A 21 -7.61 6.59 4.31
N PRO A 22 -6.72 6.27 3.34
CA PRO A 22 -5.29 6.54 3.47
C PRO A 22 -5.02 8.04 3.70
N SER A 23 -3.94 8.36 4.42
CA SER A 23 -3.55 9.74 4.73
C SER A 23 -3.09 10.56 3.54
N ASP A 24 -2.72 9.90 2.44
CA ASP A 24 -2.31 10.50 1.16
C ASP A 24 -3.47 10.63 0.17
N ALA A 25 -4.68 10.20 0.54
CA ALA A 25 -5.86 10.39 -0.28
C ALA A 25 -6.37 11.83 -0.18
N ASP A 26 -6.63 12.44 -1.34
CA ASP A 26 -7.28 13.74 -1.44
C ASP A 26 -8.79 13.55 -1.33
N VAL A 27 -9.34 13.74 -0.12
CA VAL A 27 -10.76 13.53 0.19
C VAL A 27 -11.38 14.78 0.79
N THR A 28 -12.46 15.25 0.16
CA THR A 28 -13.36 16.27 0.71
C THR A 28 -14.62 15.58 1.21
N PHE A 29 -14.98 15.77 2.48
CA PHE A 29 -16.22 15.26 3.06
C PHE A 29 -17.09 16.43 3.50
N LYS A 30 -18.31 16.48 2.99
CA LYS A 30 -19.36 17.43 3.37
C LYS A 30 -20.52 16.63 3.96
N GLY A 31 -21.09 17.13 5.05
CA GLY A 31 -22.26 16.49 5.63
C GLY A 31 -22.97 17.36 6.66
N GLY A 32 -24.30 17.31 6.62
CA GLY A 32 -25.22 17.99 7.53
C GLY A 32 -26.44 17.11 7.83
N GLY A 33 -27.03 17.30 9.02
CA GLY A 33 -28.28 16.60 9.38
C GLY A 33 -28.16 15.11 9.71
N ASN A 34 -26.95 14.55 9.83
CA ASN A 34 -26.75 13.13 10.11
C ASN A 34 -26.87 12.78 11.60
N GLU A 35 -27.42 11.60 11.90
CA GLU A 35 -27.47 10.99 13.23
C GLU A 35 -26.54 9.75 13.28
N PHE A 36 -25.61 9.71 14.23
CA PHE A 36 -24.69 8.58 14.41
C PHE A 36 -24.91 7.93 15.77
N HIS A 37 -25.21 6.63 15.78
CA HIS A 37 -25.46 5.84 16.99
C HIS A 37 -24.49 4.67 17.07
N GLY A 38 -23.65 4.61 18.10
CA GLY A 38 -22.73 3.48 18.31
C GLY A 38 -21.59 3.39 17.31
N VAL A 39 -21.28 4.48 16.60
CA VAL A 39 -20.09 4.59 15.74
C VAL A 39 -18.90 5.08 16.58
N THR A 40 -17.74 4.44 16.43
CA THR A 40 -16.56 4.77 17.26
C THR A 40 -15.83 6.04 16.80
N LYS A 41 -15.74 6.26 15.48
CA LYS A 41 -15.09 7.43 14.88
C LYS A 41 -15.79 7.86 13.59
N ILE A 42 -15.82 9.16 13.32
CA ILE A 42 -16.36 9.65 12.03
C ILE A 42 -15.33 9.43 10.93
N PHE A 43 -14.08 9.83 11.16
CA PHE A 43 -12.98 9.65 10.22
C PHE A 43 -11.92 8.72 10.79
N ASP A 44 -11.46 7.79 9.95
CA ASP A 44 -10.34 6.90 10.21
C ASP A 44 -9.28 7.11 9.13
N VAL A 45 -8.29 7.95 9.45
CA VAL A 45 -7.17 8.22 8.55
C VAL A 45 -6.10 7.17 8.80
N ARG A 46 -5.97 6.24 7.85
CA ARG A 46 -4.98 5.15 7.88
C ARG A 46 -3.65 5.63 7.31
N LYS A 47 -2.60 4.82 7.50
CA LYS A 47 -1.29 5.03 6.87
C LYS A 47 -1.43 5.22 5.36
N SER A 48 -0.49 5.94 4.76
CA SER A 48 -0.50 6.18 3.32
C SER A 48 -0.42 4.87 2.55
N SER A 49 -0.97 4.86 1.34
CA SER A 49 -0.89 3.70 0.45
C SER A 49 0.56 3.25 0.20
N SER A 50 1.47 4.23 0.12
CA SER A 50 2.91 4.00 0.00
C SER A 50 3.50 3.36 1.25
N HIS A 51 3.13 3.84 2.45
CA HIS A 51 3.58 3.23 3.71
C HIS A 51 3.15 1.76 3.80
N GLU A 52 1.88 1.47 3.52
CA GLU A 52 1.35 0.10 3.55
C GLU A 52 2.06 -0.81 2.55
N LEU A 53 2.42 -0.28 1.37
CA LEU A 53 3.23 -0.99 0.37
C LEU A 53 4.64 -1.30 0.90
N LEU A 54 5.34 -0.31 1.44
CA LEU A 54 6.69 -0.47 1.98
C LEU A 54 6.73 -1.49 3.13
N GLU A 55 5.74 -1.42 4.02
CA GLU A 55 5.59 -2.35 5.14
C GLU A 55 5.38 -3.79 4.64
N LYS A 56 4.53 -4.00 3.62
CA LYS A 56 4.34 -5.31 2.97
C LYS A 56 5.60 -5.84 2.31
N LEU A 57 6.40 -4.96 1.71
CA LEU A 57 7.67 -5.33 1.10
C LEU A 57 8.78 -5.57 2.13
N GLY A 58 8.57 -5.20 3.39
CA GLY A 58 9.59 -5.28 4.44
C GLY A 58 10.67 -4.22 4.31
N LEU A 59 10.31 -3.06 3.74
CA LEU A 59 11.17 -1.91 3.51
C LEU A 59 10.89 -0.81 4.54
N LYS A 60 11.90 0.03 4.77
CA LYS A 60 11.79 1.24 5.57
C LYS A 60 10.91 2.28 4.87
N ASP A 61 10.30 3.17 5.65
CA ASP A 61 9.37 4.20 5.17
C ASP A 61 10.02 5.24 4.23
N ASP A 62 11.35 5.33 4.24
CA ASP A 62 12.15 6.22 3.39
C ASP A 62 12.70 5.53 2.12
N ALA A 63 12.21 4.31 1.82
CA ALA A 63 12.59 3.59 0.62
C ALA A 63 12.13 4.33 -0.65
N ASP A 64 13.02 4.34 -1.65
CA ASP A 64 12.77 5.03 -2.91
C ASP A 64 11.72 4.28 -3.76
N LEU A 65 10.51 4.85 -3.85
CA LEU A 65 9.40 4.29 -4.62
C LEU A 65 9.72 4.16 -6.12
N ASN A 66 10.55 5.05 -6.69
CA ASN A 66 10.92 4.94 -8.10
C ASN A 66 11.80 3.72 -8.33
N LEU A 67 12.75 3.47 -7.42
CA LEU A 67 13.59 2.28 -7.49
C LEU A 67 12.75 1.00 -7.31
N ILE A 68 11.76 1.00 -6.41
CA ILE A 68 10.83 -0.12 -6.26
C ILE A 68 10.12 -0.41 -7.58
N ASN A 69 9.59 0.63 -8.23
CA ASN A 69 8.95 0.49 -9.54
C ASN A 69 9.89 -0.06 -10.62
N GLU A 70 11.14 0.42 -10.67
CA GLU A 70 12.13 -0.11 -11.61
C GLU A 70 12.40 -1.60 -11.39
N VAL A 71 12.51 -2.03 -10.13
CA VAL A 71 12.69 -3.45 -9.78
C VAL A 71 11.47 -4.26 -10.15
N LEU A 72 10.26 -3.76 -9.89
CA LEU A 72 9.01 -4.43 -10.27
C LEU A 72 8.91 -4.62 -11.79
N ILE A 73 9.23 -3.59 -12.58
CA ILE A 73 9.25 -3.67 -14.06
C ILE A 73 10.26 -4.73 -14.53
N LYS A 74 11.46 -4.75 -13.94
CA LYS A 74 12.48 -5.76 -14.26
C LYS A 74 12.02 -7.18 -13.91
N LEU A 75 11.47 -7.39 -12.72
CA LEU A 75 10.95 -8.69 -12.30
C LEU A 75 9.79 -9.16 -13.19
N ALA A 76 8.91 -8.24 -13.61
CA ALA A 76 7.84 -8.53 -14.55
C ALA A 76 8.35 -8.95 -15.93
N SER A 77 9.51 -8.44 -16.37
CA SER A 77 10.16 -8.86 -17.62
C SER A 77 10.85 -10.23 -17.54
N MET A 78 10.98 -10.81 -16.35
CA MET A 78 11.70 -12.06 -16.09
C MET A 78 10.79 -13.17 -15.50
N PRO A 79 9.59 -13.45 -16.05
CA PRO A 79 8.61 -14.32 -15.39
C PRO A 79 9.12 -15.76 -15.21
N ASN A 80 9.83 -16.29 -16.20
CA ASN A 80 10.31 -17.68 -16.24
C ASN A 80 11.72 -17.86 -15.64
N GLU A 81 12.36 -16.79 -15.17
CA GLU A 81 13.71 -16.88 -14.62
C GLU A 81 13.71 -17.52 -13.22
N PRO A 82 14.75 -18.29 -12.87
CA PRO A 82 14.90 -18.90 -11.55
C PRO A 82 14.89 -17.86 -10.42
N ALA A 83 14.40 -18.28 -9.25
CA ALA A 83 14.36 -17.44 -8.04
C ALA A 83 15.74 -16.85 -7.68
N VAL A 84 16.82 -17.60 -7.92
CA VAL A 84 18.20 -17.14 -7.67
C VAL A 84 18.53 -15.90 -8.51
N LYS A 85 18.25 -15.93 -9.83
CA LYS A 85 18.49 -14.78 -10.70
C LYS A 85 17.61 -13.57 -10.35
N LYS A 86 16.35 -13.81 -9.98
CA LYS A 86 15.45 -12.74 -9.51
C LYS A 86 15.99 -12.09 -8.23
N THR A 87 16.54 -12.89 -7.33
CA THR A 87 17.16 -12.40 -6.09
C THR A 87 18.42 -11.59 -6.38
N GLU A 88 19.28 -12.06 -7.30
CA GLU A 88 20.45 -11.30 -7.73
C GLU A 88 20.08 -9.94 -8.33
N GLU A 89 18.99 -9.85 -9.10
CA GLU A 89 18.53 -8.59 -9.68
C GLU A 89 18.03 -7.63 -8.61
N VAL A 90 17.30 -8.14 -7.61
CA VAL A 90 16.88 -7.37 -6.43
C VAL A 90 18.10 -6.86 -5.67
N GLU A 91 19.11 -7.70 -5.43
CA GLU A 91 20.34 -7.27 -4.76
C GLU A 91 21.11 -6.21 -5.56
N LYS A 92 21.26 -6.39 -6.88
CA LYS A 92 21.94 -5.45 -7.78
C LYS A 92 21.25 -4.10 -7.88
N SER A 93 19.93 -4.05 -7.70
CA SER A 93 19.18 -2.80 -7.71
C SER A 93 19.52 -1.87 -6.55
N GLY A 94 20.11 -2.40 -5.47
CA GLY A 94 20.41 -1.63 -4.27
C GLY A 94 19.21 -1.37 -3.36
N ILE A 95 18.01 -1.87 -3.71
CA ILE A 95 16.79 -1.79 -2.87
C ILE A 95 16.98 -2.44 -1.48
N THR A 96 17.91 -3.37 -1.37
CA THR A 96 18.21 -4.09 -0.13
C THR A 96 18.76 -3.20 0.98
N LYS A 97 19.29 -2.00 0.67
CA LYS A 97 19.76 -1.05 1.71
C LYS A 97 18.64 -0.48 2.59
N TRP A 98 17.39 -0.57 2.11
CA TRP A 98 16.21 -0.15 2.85
C TRP A 98 15.46 -1.30 3.52
N LEU A 99 16.04 -2.51 3.61
CA LEU A 99 15.43 -3.60 4.35
C LEU A 99 15.23 -3.23 5.82
N ASN A 100 14.05 -3.57 6.36
CA ASN A 100 13.81 -3.57 7.79
C ASN A 100 14.63 -4.67 8.46
N VAL A 101 14.90 -4.48 9.75
CA VAL A 101 15.64 -5.46 10.56
C VAL A 101 14.93 -6.82 10.51
N GLY A 102 15.67 -7.87 10.19
CA GLY A 102 15.15 -9.23 10.08
C GLY A 102 14.54 -9.61 8.72
N VAL A 103 14.44 -8.67 7.78
CA VAL A 103 14.01 -8.98 6.40
C VAL A 103 15.23 -9.32 5.55
N THR A 104 15.14 -10.40 4.78
CA THR A 104 16.22 -10.85 3.88
C THR A 104 15.94 -10.44 2.42
N ALA A 105 16.98 -10.39 1.59
CA ALA A 105 16.83 -10.17 0.15
C ALA A 105 15.90 -11.21 -0.52
N SER A 106 15.95 -12.46 -0.05
CA SER A 106 15.05 -13.53 -0.52
C SER A 106 13.58 -13.24 -0.15
N THR A 107 13.32 -12.81 1.09
CA THR A 107 11.98 -12.39 1.54
C THR A 107 11.45 -11.22 0.71
N LEU A 108 12.27 -10.19 0.50
CA LEU A 108 11.91 -9.04 -0.33
C LEU A 108 11.63 -9.47 -1.79
N THR A 109 12.48 -10.32 -2.37
CA THR A 109 12.31 -10.83 -3.74
C THR A 109 10.99 -11.57 -3.87
N LYS A 110 10.66 -12.43 -2.91
CA LYS A 110 9.37 -13.12 -2.89
C LYS A 110 8.21 -12.12 -2.87
N ASN A 111 8.23 -11.14 -1.96
CA ASN A 111 7.16 -10.15 -1.82
C ASN A 111 6.98 -9.31 -3.10
N LEU A 112 8.08 -8.93 -3.75
CA LEU A 112 8.05 -8.20 -5.03
C LEU A 112 7.47 -9.06 -6.17
N VAL A 113 7.86 -10.34 -6.25
CA VAL A 113 7.30 -11.27 -7.25
C VAL A 113 5.80 -11.50 -7.02
N ASP A 114 5.38 -11.68 -5.78
CA ASP A 114 3.96 -11.83 -5.42
C ASP A 114 3.17 -10.57 -5.83
N LEU A 115 3.76 -9.38 -5.67
CA LEU A 115 3.16 -8.12 -6.12
C LEU A 115 3.06 -8.03 -7.65
N VAL A 116 4.10 -8.43 -8.39
CA VAL A 116 4.09 -8.51 -9.86
C VAL A 116 2.98 -9.44 -10.36
N GLN A 117 2.77 -10.58 -9.69
CA GLN A 117 1.70 -11.52 -10.03
C GLN A 117 0.31 -10.94 -9.81
N GLN A 118 0.11 -10.21 -8.70
CA GLN A 118 -1.16 -9.51 -8.44
C GLN A 118 -1.47 -8.44 -9.50
N MET A 119 -0.45 -7.71 -9.97
CA MET A 119 -0.63 -6.71 -11.02
C MET A 119 -0.88 -7.32 -12.41
N SER A 120 -0.36 -8.52 -12.67
CA SER A 120 -0.52 -9.22 -13.94
C SER A 120 -1.80 -10.06 -14.03
N GLY A 121 -2.50 -10.26 -12.91
CA GLY A 121 -3.67 -11.13 -12.77
C GLY A 121 -4.97 -10.42 -12.38
N GLY A 122 -5.02 -9.09 -12.54
CA GLY A 122 -6.20 -8.24 -12.29
C GLY A 122 -6.81 -7.69 -13.56
#